data_AF-A0A7J4FWN8-F1
#
_entry.id   AF-A0A7J4FWN8-F1
#
_cell.length_a   1.000
_cell.length_b   1.000
_cell.length_c   1.000
_cell.angle_alpha   90.00
_cell.angle_beta   90.00
_cell.angle_gamma   90.00
#
_symmetry.space_group_name_H-M   'P 1'
#
loop_
_entity.id
_entity.type
_entity.pdbx_description
1 polymer ?
#
loop_
_entity_poly.entity_id
_entity_poly.type
_entity_poly.pdbx_seq_one_letter_code
_entity_poly.pdbx_strand_id
1 'polypeptide(L)'
;MYVQFDEDKEKEKIIKKFAENNLVLTSLGFERILINKIDPEEIIVEAKKEDQWLVSDEFIQEYIDGRRGESEKVEKENKRTRKEKTPETVVIEKKRHIVAKEIDSELVIHEETDVTGKSTCEGVIENFLEYFNSKYNNLKEILQRRQNLSGSVPIKFVRKSAERDNRVSIIAMIITKRESRRGYKFIDVED
;
A
#
# COMPACT_ATOMS: atom_id res chain seq x y z
N MET A 1 -21.99 -0.88 41.92
CA MET A 1 -21.36 0.21 41.13
C MET A 1 -19.85 0.17 41.38
N TYR A 2 -19.15 -0.85 40.87
CA TYR A 2 -17.69 -1.06 41.04
C TYR A 2 -17.18 -2.09 40.00
N VAL A 3 -17.37 -1.83 38.71
CA VAL A 3 -16.86 -2.76 37.66
C VAL A 3 -16.09 -2.03 36.54
N GLN A 4 -16.28 -0.71 36.36
CA GLN A 4 -15.61 0.04 35.29
C GLN A 4 -14.13 0.39 35.57
N PHE A 5 -13.69 0.40 36.83
CA PHE A 5 -12.33 0.86 37.18
C PHE A 5 -11.20 -0.13 36.82
N ASP A 6 -11.49 -1.44 36.73
CA ASP A 6 -10.47 -2.44 36.38
C ASP A 6 -10.30 -2.59 34.86
N GLU A 7 -11.38 -2.43 34.08
CA GLU A 7 -11.30 -2.50 32.61
C GLU A 7 -10.44 -1.37 32.03
N ASP A 8 -10.53 -0.15 32.58
CA ASP A 8 -9.77 0.98 32.05
C ASP A 8 -8.25 0.85 32.31
N LYS A 9 -7.84 0.17 33.39
CA LYS A 9 -6.43 -0.14 33.64
C LYS A 9 -5.88 -1.19 32.69
N GLU A 10 -6.67 -2.20 32.32
CA GLU A 10 -6.24 -3.18 31.31
C GLU A 10 -6.11 -2.54 29.93
N LYS A 11 -7.05 -1.66 29.57
CA LYS A 11 -7.00 -0.91 28.31
C LYS A 11 -5.73 -0.08 28.18
N GLU A 12 -5.40 0.66 29.24
CA GLU A 12 -4.21 1.52 29.26
C GLU A 12 -2.92 0.70 29.21
N LYS A 13 -2.88 -0.49 29.84
CA LYS A 13 -1.73 -1.41 29.76
C LYS A 13 -1.50 -1.91 28.34
N ILE A 14 -2.56 -2.31 27.63
CA ILE A 14 -2.45 -2.79 26.25
C ILE A 14 -1.91 -1.67 25.36
N ILE A 15 -2.50 -0.47 25.43
CA ILE A 15 -2.05 0.69 24.64
C ILE A 15 -0.58 1.02 24.93
N LYS A 16 -0.17 1.02 26.21
CA LYS A 16 1.23 1.23 26.60
C LYS A 16 2.18 0.19 26.00
N LYS A 17 1.81 -1.10 26.03
CA LYS A 17 2.62 -2.17 25.42
C LYS A 17 2.81 -1.97 23.92
N PHE A 18 1.78 -1.60 23.17
CA PHE A 18 1.93 -1.33 21.72
C PHE A 18 2.78 -0.08 21.47
N ALA A 19 2.57 0.99 22.25
CA ALA A 19 3.34 2.23 22.13
C ALA A 19 4.83 2.03 22.44
N GLU A 20 5.17 1.27 23.49
CA GLU A 20 6.57 0.91 23.83
C GLU A 20 7.28 0.13 22.72
N ASN A 21 6.51 -0.56 21.87
CA ASN A 21 7.02 -1.32 20.74
C ASN A 21 6.96 -0.56 19.41
N ASN A 22 6.69 0.76 19.43
CA ASN A 22 6.51 1.61 18.24
C ASN A 22 5.39 1.13 17.29
N LEU A 23 4.36 0.49 17.84
CA LEU A 23 3.21 0.02 17.09
C LEU A 23 2.00 0.90 17.34
N VAL A 24 1.28 1.24 16.28
CA VAL A 24 0.02 1.96 16.33
C VAL A 24 -1.12 0.97 16.19
N LEU A 25 -2.06 0.99 17.14
CA LEU A 25 -3.22 0.11 17.13
C LEU A 25 -4.47 0.90 16.74
N THR A 26 -5.25 0.40 15.78
CA THR A 26 -6.52 1.03 15.43
C THR A 26 -7.57 0.77 16.51
N SER A 27 -8.55 1.66 16.66
CA SER A 27 -9.63 1.50 17.65
C SER A 27 -10.39 0.18 17.47
N LEU A 28 -10.67 -0.19 16.22
CA LEU A 28 -11.31 -1.47 15.88
C LEU A 28 -10.41 -2.68 16.19
N GLY A 29 -9.11 -2.55 15.94
CA GLY A 29 -8.13 -3.59 16.26
C GLY A 29 -8.08 -3.84 17.77
N PHE A 30 -8.08 -2.76 18.55
CA PHE A 30 -8.12 -2.82 20.01
C PHE A 30 -9.37 -3.53 20.55
N GLU A 31 -10.56 -3.16 20.06
CA GLU A 31 -11.80 -3.84 20.43
C GLU A 31 -11.77 -5.33 20.12
N ARG A 32 -11.20 -5.73 18.97
CA ARG A 32 -11.05 -7.15 18.62
C ARG A 32 -10.16 -7.93 19.58
N ILE A 33 -9.06 -7.32 20.05
CA ILE A 33 -8.16 -7.97 21.03
C ILE A 33 -8.93 -8.27 22.32
N LEU A 34 -9.74 -7.31 22.79
CA LEU A 34 -10.56 -7.46 23.99
C LEU A 34 -11.65 -8.53 23.81
N ILE A 35 -12.40 -8.48 22.70
CA ILE A 35 -13.52 -9.41 22.44
C ILE A 35 -13.02 -10.86 22.33
N ASN A 36 -11.93 -11.09 21.62
CA ASN A 36 -11.41 -12.42 21.35
C ASN A 36 -10.41 -12.92 22.40
N LYS A 37 -10.11 -12.13 23.45
CA LYS A 37 -9.12 -12.42 24.50
C LYS A 37 -7.78 -12.89 23.93
N ILE A 38 -7.29 -12.18 22.92
CA ILE A 38 -6.01 -12.51 22.27
C ILE A 38 -4.89 -11.91 23.09
N ASP A 39 -3.78 -12.64 23.25
CA ASP A 39 -2.61 -12.10 23.91
C ASP A 39 -1.97 -11.00 23.04
N PRO A 40 -1.87 -9.75 23.53
CA PRO A 40 -1.20 -8.66 22.84
C PRO A 40 0.24 -8.99 22.43
N GLU A 41 0.94 -9.82 23.21
CA GLU A 41 2.35 -10.13 22.96
C GLU A 41 2.56 -10.94 21.67
N GLU A 42 1.68 -11.90 21.38
CA GLU A 42 1.71 -12.65 20.13
C GLU A 42 1.57 -11.74 18.90
N ILE A 43 0.64 -10.78 18.97
CA ILE A 43 0.38 -9.83 17.88
C ILE A 43 1.58 -8.91 17.67
N ILE A 44 2.23 -8.44 18.74
CA ILE A 44 3.40 -7.58 18.68
C ILE A 44 4.59 -8.31 18.02
N VAL A 45 4.81 -9.57 18.36
CA VAL A 45 5.89 -10.39 17.77
C VAL A 45 5.68 -10.56 16.27
N GLU A 46 4.46 -10.91 15.85
CA GLU A 46 4.16 -11.10 14.43
C GLU A 46 4.22 -9.77 13.66
N ALA A 47 3.74 -8.67 14.26
CA ALA A 47 3.83 -7.35 13.65
C ALA A 47 5.28 -6.94 13.39
N LYS A 48 6.19 -7.21 14.34
CA LYS A 48 7.62 -6.94 14.17
C LYS A 48 8.29 -7.84 13.13
N LYS A 49 7.87 -9.10 13.03
CA LYS A 49 8.41 -10.05 12.04
C LYS A 49 8.08 -9.62 10.61
N GLU A 50 6.89 -9.07 10.40
CA GLU A 50 6.42 -8.55 9.11
C GLU A 50 6.78 -7.07 8.90
N ASP A 51 7.66 -6.50 9.73
CA ASP A 51 8.09 -5.08 9.73
C ASP A 51 6.92 -4.08 9.66
N GLN A 52 5.84 -4.37 10.40
CA GLN A 52 4.63 -3.55 10.41
C GLN A 52 4.60 -2.61 11.60
N TRP A 53 4.35 -1.33 11.33
CA TRP A 53 4.15 -0.32 12.37
C TRP A 53 2.67 -0.11 12.74
N LEU A 54 1.73 -0.46 11.84
CA LEU A 54 0.29 -0.31 12.03
C LEU A 54 -0.39 -1.66 12.21
N VAL A 55 -0.98 -1.86 13.39
CA VAL A 55 -1.80 -3.02 13.74
C VAL A 55 -3.27 -2.64 13.55
N SER A 56 -3.84 -3.04 12.42
CA SER A 56 -5.25 -2.86 12.12
C SER A 56 -6.08 -4.07 12.54
N ASP A 57 -7.41 -3.95 12.49
CA ASP A 57 -8.29 -5.06 12.85
C ASP A 57 -8.20 -6.20 11.82
N GLU A 58 -7.84 -5.89 10.57
CA GLU A 58 -7.55 -6.89 9.54
C GLU A 58 -6.26 -7.65 9.79
N PHE A 59 -5.19 -6.99 10.26
CA PHE A 59 -3.94 -7.68 10.62
C PHE A 59 -4.19 -8.74 11.69
N ILE A 60 -4.94 -8.37 12.73
CA ILE A 60 -5.36 -9.27 13.80
C ILE A 60 -6.22 -10.40 13.24
N GLN A 61 -7.11 -10.09 12.30
CA GLN A 61 -7.96 -11.10 11.68
C GLN A 61 -7.17 -12.08 10.81
N GLU A 62 -6.16 -11.63 10.07
CA GLU A 62 -5.30 -12.51 9.28
C GLU A 62 -4.53 -13.50 10.16
N TYR A 63 -4.12 -13.08 11.36
CA TYR A 63 -3.46 -13.94 12.34
C TYR A 63 -4.41 -15.00 12.95
N ILE A 64 -5.66 -14.62 13.27
CA ILE A 64 -6.66 -15.55 13.84
C ILE A 64 -7.19 -16.53 12.77
N ASP A 65 -7.58 -16.03 11.59
CA ASP A 65 -8.18 -16.83 10.52
C ASP A 65 -7.10 -17.63 9.74
N GLY A 66 -5.83 -17.20 9.81
CA GLY A 66 -4.68 -17.92 9.27
C GLY A 66 -4.52 -19.32 9.87
N ARG A 67 -4.68 -19.46 11.20
CA ARG A 67 -4.61 -20.76 11.91
C ARG A 67 -5.75 -21.73 11.56
N ARG A 68 -6.89 -21.25 11.03
CA ARG A 68 -8.02 -22.10 10.59
C ARG A 68 -7.95 -22.50 9.12
N GLY A 69 -7.14 -21.83 8.30
CA GLY A 69 -7.17 -21.94 6.84
C GLY A 69 -6.00 -22.69 6.19
N GLU A 70 -5.14 -23.35 6.96
CA GLU A 70 -3.99 -24.08 6.41
C GLU A 70 -4.41 -25.33 5.61
N SER A 71 -5.49 -26.01 5.99
CA SER A 71 -5.95 -27.23 5.31
C SER A 71 -6.62 -27.00 3.95
N GLU A 72 -7.12 -25.80 3.64
CA GLU A 72 -7.84 -25.52 2.38
C GLU A 72 -7.01 -24.77 1.32
N LYS A 73 -5.85 -24.20 1.68
CA LYS A 73 -5.01 -23.42 0.75
C LYS A 73 -4.06 -24.27 -0.07
N VAL A 74 -3.54 -25.37 0.50
CA VAL A 74 -2.61 -26.28 -0.18
C VAL A 74 -3.24 -26.90 -1.45
N GLU A 75 -4.55 -27.12 -1.46
CA GLU A 75 -5.27 -27.66 -2.63
C GLU A 75 -5.56 -26.63 -3.74
N LYS A 76 -5.66 -25.33 -3.40
CA LYS A 76 -6.03 -24.28 -4.37
C LYS A 76 -4.83 -23.69 -5.11
N GLU A 77 -3.66 -23.64 -4.47
CA GLU A 77 -2.42 -23.18 -5.11
C GLU A 77 -1.85 -24.23 -6.08
N ASN A 78 -1.92 -25.52 -5.74
CA ASN A 78 -1.42 -26.61 -6.60
C ASN A 78 -2.21 -26.82 -7.90
N LYS A 79 -3.44 -26.28 -8.02
CA LYS A 79 -4.23 -26.35 -9.27
C LYS A 79 -3.89 -25.26 -10.28
N ARG A 80 -3.19 -24.18 -9.89
CA ARG A 80 -2.95 -23.01 -10.76
C ARG A 80 -1.60 -23.01 -11.47
N THR A 81 -0.64 -23.81 -11.02
CA THR A 81 0.76 -23.76 -11.50
C THR A 81 1.16 -24.85 -12.50
N ARG A 82 0.25 -25.73 -12.95
CA ARG A 82 0.58 -26.79 -13.93
C ARG A 82 -0.36 -26.79 -15.14
N LYS A 83 -0.25 -25.76 -15.97
CA LYS A 83 -0.59 -25.86 -17.41
C LYS A 83 0.68 -25.67 -18.21
N GLU A 84 1.29 -26.80 -18.56
CA GLU A 84 2.36 -26.89 -19.54
C GLU A 84 1.85 -26.32 -20.87
N LYS A 85 2.60 -25.35 -21.43
CA LYS A 85 2.28 -24.73 -22.72
C LYS A 85 2.68 -25.69 -23.84
N THR A 86 1.71 -26.39 -24.42
CA THR A 86 1.84 -26.93 -25.78
C THR A 86 1.81 -25.77 -26.79
N PRO A 87 2.57 -25.82 -27.90
CA PRO A 87 2.54 -24.79 -28.91
C PRO A 87 1.17 -24.78 -29.60
N GLU A 88 0.29 -23.85 -29.19
CA GLU A 88 -0.95 -23.59 -29.92
C GLU A 88 -0.60 -22.96 -31.27
N THR A 89 -0.93 -23.65 -32.36
CA THR A 89 -0.91 -23.09 -33.70
C THR A 89 -1.86 -21.89 -33.75
N VAL A 90 -1.31 -20.69 -33.93
CA VAL A 90 -2.07 -19.44 -33.98
C VAL A 90 -2.95 -19.43 -35.22
N VAL A 91 -4.25 -19.72 -35.06
CA VAL A 91 -5.24 -19.45 -36.10
C VAL A 91 -5.52 -17.95 -36.09
N ILE A 92 -4.95 -17.24 -37.08
CA ILE A 92 -5.15 -15.80 -37.25
C ILE A 92 -6.53 -15.58 -37.85
N GLU A 93 -7.56 -15.52 -37.01
CA GLU A 93 -8.84 -14.95 -37.43
C GLU A 93 -8.67 -13.43 -37.57
N LYS A 94 -9.01 -12.90 -38.76
CA LYS A 94 -8.99 -11.45 -39.02
C LYS A 94 -10.02 -10.74 -38.12
N LYS A 95 -9.58 -10.36 -36.92
CA LYS A 95 -10.36 -9.56 -35.97
C LYS A 95 -10.46 -8.11 -36.45
N ARG A 96 -11.56 -7.48 -36.01
CA ARG A 96 -12.02 -6.11 -36.28
C ARG A 96 -10.89 -5.10 -36.46
N HIS A 97 -11.09 -4.17 -37.40
CA HIS A 97 -10.20 -3.04 -37.67
C HIS A 97 -9.80 -2.33 -36.36
N ILE A 98 -8.49 -2.30 -36.09
CA ILE A 98 -7.91 -1.63 -34.93
C ILE A 98 -7.41 -0.29 -35.43
N VAL A 99 -8.16 0.79 -35.18
CA VAL A 99 -7.81 2.15 -35.60
C VAL A 99 -6.40 2.56 -35.15
N ALA A 100 -5.99 2.13 -33.95
CA ALA A 100 -4.66 2.40 -33.41
C ALA A 100 -3.50 1.72 -34.17
N LYS A 101 -3.77 0.72 -35.02
CA LYS A 101 -2.74 0.08 -35.86
C LYS A 101 -2.35 0.96 -37.05
N GLU A 102 -3.22 1.88 -37.46
CA GLU A 102 -3.04 2.73 -38.64
C GLU A 102 -2.52 4.12 -38.30
N ILE A 103 -2.45 4.45 -37.00
CA ILE A 103 -1.93 5.72 -36.52
C ILE A 103 -0.48 5.49 -36.11
N ASP A 104 0.45 5.95 -36.95
CA ASP A 104 1.85 6.05 -36.54
C ASP A 104 1.97 7.05 -35.39
N SER A 105 2.80 6.70 -34.41
CA SER A 105 3.01 7.56 -33.24
C SER A 105 3.83 8.79 -33.65
N GLU A 106 3.25 9.99 -33.61
CA GLU A 106 3.96 11.26 -33.86
C GLU A 106 4.80 11.71 -32.65
N LEU A 107 5.25 10.76 -31.84
CA LEU A 107 5.95 11.05 -30.59
C LEU A 107 7.42 11.32 -30.92
N VAL A 108 7.77 12.60 -31.04
CA VAL A 108 9.14 13.05 -31.31
C VAL A 108 9.89 13.16 -29.98
N ILE A 109 10.85 12.26 -29.77
CA ILE A 109 11.82 12.39 -28.68
C ILE A 109 12.97 13.24 -29.23
N HIS A 110 13.18 14.42 -28.64
CA HIS A 110 14.33 15.25 -29.01
C HIS A 110 15.61 14.63 -28.45
N GLU A 111 16.57 14.31 -29.33
CA GLU A 111 17.84 13.66 -28.96
C GLU A 111 18.65 14.45 -27.92
N GLU A 112 18.50 15.78 -27.93
CA GLU A 112 19.16 16.69 -26.97
C GLU A 112 18.65 16.50 -25.53
N THR A 113 17.40 16.09 -25.38
CA THR A 113 16.76 15.82 -24.08
C THR A 113 16.70 14.34 -23.75
N ASP A 114 17.12 13.47 -24.67
CA ASP A 114 17.10 12.03 -24.46
C ASP A 114 18.27 11.59 -23.57
N VAL A 115 17.91 11.23 -22.35
CA VAL A 115 18.80 10.68 -21.31
C VAL A 115 18.83 9.15 -21.32
N THR A 116 18.07 8.48 -22.20
CA THR A 116 18.01 7.02 -22.29
C THR A 116 19.40 6.46 -22.64
N GLY A 117 19.96 5.66 -21.73
CA GLY A 117 21.32 5.09 -21.89
C GLY A 117 22.47 6.07 -21.62
N LYS A 118 22.19 7.34 -21.29
CA LYS A 118 23.18 8.36 -20.94
C LYS A 118 23.10 8.70 -19.44
N SER A 119 23.29 7.69 -18.58
CA SER A 119 23.26 7.90 -17.13
C SER A 119 24.37 8.88 -16.72
N THR A 120 23.99 10.10 -16.34
CA THR A 120 24.90 11.12 -15.77
C THR A 120 25.04 10.96 -14.25
N CYS A 121 24.44 9.92 -13.66
CA CYS A 121 24.51 9.68 -12.23
C CYS A 121 25.91 9.22 -11.85
N GLU A 122 26.69 10.11 -11.24
CA GLU A 122 27.98 9.80 -10.60
C GLU A 122 27.84 8.89 -9.35
N GLY A 123 26.60 8.51 -8.99
CA GLY A 123 26.31 7.57 -7.90
C GLY A 123 26.33 8.18 -6.50
N VAL A 124 26.38 9.51 -6.37
CA VAL A 124 26.36 10.21 -5.07
C VAL A 124 24.92 10.29 -4.51
N ILE A 125 24.76 10.26 -3.19
CA ILE A 125 23.45 10.27 -2.49
C ILE A 125 22.63 11.49 -2.89
N GLU A 126 23.27 12.65 -3.04
CA GLU A 126 22.65 13.90 -3.43
C GLU A 126 21.98 13.79 -4.82
N ASN A 127 22.61 13.07 -5.76
CA ASN A 127 22.05 12.85 -7.09
C ASN A 127 20.79 11.96 -7.03
N PHE A 128 20.72 11.00 -6.10
CA PHE A 128 19.51 10.21 -5.89
C PHE A 128 18.38 11.07 -5.32
N LEU A 129 18.68 11.91 -4.31
CA LEU A 129 17.71 12.82 -3.72
C LEU A 129 17.16 13.79 -4.78
N GLU A 130 18.04 14.39 -5.58
CA GLU A 130 17.65 15.30 -6.65
C GLU A 130 16.77 14.59 -7.70
N TYR A 131 17.13 13.35 -8.08
CA TYR A 131 16.33 12.54 -8.99
C TYR A 131 14.90 12.27 -8.46
N PHE A 132 14.76 11.81 -7.22
CA PHE A 132 13.44 11.53 -6.64
C PHE A 132 12.60 12.80 -6.47
N ASN A 133 13.21 13.90 -6.06
CA ASN A 133 12.56 15.20 -5.98
C ASN A 133 12.07 15.70 -7.35
N SER A 134 12.94 15.64 -8.36
CA SER A 134 12.59 16.01 -9.74
C SER A 134 11.45 15.13 -10.28
N LYS A 135 11.54 13.81 -10.07
CA LYS A 135 10.51 12.85 -10.46
C LYS A 135 9.17 13.14 -9.79
N TYR A 136 9.15 13.42 -8.49
CA TYR A 136 7.94 13.79 -7.77
C TYR A 136 7.34 15.08 -8.32
N ASN A 137 8.14 16.13 -8.49
CA ASN A 137 7.65 17.43 -8.98
C ASN A 137 7.05 17.32 -10.39
N ASN A 138 7.73 16.61 -11.29
CA ASN A 138 7.24 16.39 -12.66
C ASN A 138 5.92 15.59 -12.67
N LEU A 139 5.84 14.49 -11.90
CA LEU A 139 4.62 13.70 -11.81
C LEU A 139 3.48 14.47 -11.14
N LYS A 140 3.78 15.25 -10.10
CA LYS A 140 2.82 16.10 -9.40
C LYS A 140 2.22 17.12 -10.35
N GLU A 141 3.02 17.82 -11.14
CA GLU A 141 2.53 18.79 -12.10
C GLU A 141 1.59 18.14 -13.13
N ILE A 142 1.96 16.97 -13.66
CA ILE A 142 1.13 16.21 -14.60
C ILE A 142 -0.20 15.78 -13.95
N LEU A 143 -0.15 15.30 -12.71
CA LEU A 143 -1.33 14.82 -11.99
C LEU A 143 -2.27 15.95 -11.58
N GLN A 144 -1.74 17.11 -11.19
CA GLN A 144 -2.53 18.29 -10.81
C GLN A 144 -3.34 18.88 -11.97
N ARG A 145 -2.93 18.64 -13.22
CA ARG A 145 -3.73 19.01 -14.41
C ARG A 145 -5.05 18.25 -14.50
N ARG A 146 -5.21 17.13 -13.78
CA ARG A 146 -6.47 16.36 -13.72
C ARG A 146 -7.44 17.03 -12.75
N GLN A 147 -8.69 17.25 -13.16
CA GLN A 147 -9.71 17.94 -12.34
C GLN A 147 -9.87 17.35 -10.93
N ASN A 148 -9.77 16.03 -10.78
CA ASN A 148 -9.95 15.35 -9.48
C ASN A 148 -8.76 15.53 -8.52
N LEU A 149 -7.62 16.00 -9.02
CA LEU A 149 -6.35 16.12 -8.27
C LEU A 149 -5.83 17.56 -8.23
N SER A 150 -6.52 18.53 -8.84
CA SER A 150 -6.14 19.94 -8.80
C SER A 150 -6.12 20.51 -7.38
N GLY A 151 -7.01 20.04 -6.51
CA GLY A 151 -7.07 20.37 -5.09
C GLY A 151 -6.17 19.51 -4.19
N SER A 152 -5.17 18.81 -4.74
CA SER A 152 -4.28 17.97 -3.93
C SER A 152 -3.54 18.79 -2.87
N VAL A 153 -3.47 18.30 -1.64
CA VAL A 153 -2.71 18.95 -0.56
C VAL A 153 -1.45 18.15 -0.22
N PRO A 154 -0.35 18.82 0.19
CA PRO A 154 0.83 18.14 0.75
C PRO A 154 0.50 17.32 2.00
N ILE A 155 1.23 16.23 2.25
CA ILE A 155 0.99 15.30 3.37
C ILE A 155 0.97 16.06 4.71
N LYS A 156 1.90 16.99 4.90
CA LYS A 156 2.00 17.82 6.12
C LYS A 156 0.73 18.62 6.46
N PHE A 157 -0.16 18.86 5.50
CA PHE A 157 -1.41 19.59 5.71
C PHE A 157 -2.66 18.71 5.74
N VAL A 158 -2.52 17.40 5.48
CA VAL A 158 -3.65 16.46 5.40
C VAL A 158 -4.52 16.52 6.65
N ARG A 159 -3.92 16.51 7.85
CA ARG A 159 -4.68 16.57 9.12
C ARG A 159 -5.59 17.80 9.18
N LYS A 160 -5.04 18.97 8.85
CA LYS A 160 -5.78 20.25 8.86
C LYS A 160 -6.85 20.33 7.76
N SER A 161 -6.61 19.68 6.63
CA SER A 161 -7.58 19.61 5.53
C SER A 161 -8.71 18.63 5.86
N ALA A 162 -8.41 17.51 6.48
CA ALA A 162 -9.38 16.49 6.90
C ALA A 162 -10.35 16.99 7.98
N GLU A 163 -9.93 17.96 8.80
CA GLU A 163 -10.82 18.63 9.76
C GLU A 163 -11.91 19.48 9.09
N ARG A 164 -11.68 19.95 7.85
CA ARG A 164 -12.60 20.81 7.10
C ARG A 164 -13.41 20.05 6.05
N ASP A 165 -12.78 19.07 5.40
CA ASP A 165 -13.37 18.26 4.35
C ASP A 165 -13.24 16.77 4.65
N ASN A 166 -14.32 16.02 4.43
CA ASN A 166 -14.32 14.56 4.59
C ASN A 166 -13.51 13.82 3.51
N ARG A 167 -13.08 14.52 2.45
CA ARG A 167 -12.32 13.93 1.34
C ARG A 167 -11.12 14.81 1.04
N VAL A 168 -9.93 14.25 1.20
CA VAL A 168 -8.67 14.92 0.92
C VAL A 168 -7.95 14.13 -0.17
N SER A 169 -7.54 14.83 -1.24
CA SER A 169 -6.68 14.27 -2.27
C SER A 169 -5.22 14.58 -1.95
N ILE A 170 -4.33 13.60 -2.11
CA ILE A 170 -2.89 13.76 -1.97
C ILE A 170 -2.19 13.21 -3.21
N ILE A 171 -1.02 13.75 -3.52
CA ILE A 171 -0.10 13.22 -4.52
C ILE A 171 1.19 12.91 -3.79
N ALA A 172 1.63 11.66 -3.87
CA ALA A 172 2.77 11.15 -3.13
C ALA A 172 3.42 9.97 -3.89
N MET A 173 4.69 9.71 -3.62
CA MET A 173 5.42 8.52 -4.04
C MET A 173 5.13 7.37 -3.07
N ILE A 174 4.92 6.17 -3.62
CA ILE A 174 4.64 4.96 -2.83
C ILE A 174 5.97 4.33 -2.42
N ILE A 175 6.16 4.11 -1.11
CA ILE A 175 7.28 3.35 -0.56
C ILE A 175 6.89 1.88 -0.51
N THR A 176 5.78 1.57 0.15
CA THR A 176 5.29 0.21 0.34
C THR A 176 3.81 0.14 0.01
N LYS A 177 3.37 -1.03 -0.46
CA LYS A 177 1.96 -1.34 -0.71
C LYS A 177 1.66 -2.71 -0.16
N ARG A 178 0.63 -2.78 0.68
CA ARG A 178 0.13 -4.01 1.30
C ARG A 178 -1.36 -4.12 1.03
N GLU A 179 -1.85 -5.34 0.84
CA GLU A 179 -3.26 -5.59 0.57
C GLU A 179 -3.73 -6.73 1.46
N SER A 180 -4.81 -6.51 2.20
CA SER A 180 -5.38 -7.55 3.06
C SER A 180 -6.16 -8.57 2.23
N ARG A 181 -6.44 -9.74 2.83
CA ARG A 181 -7.25 -10.80 2.22
C ARG A 181 -8.65 -10.34 1.78
N ARG A 182 -9.17 -9.24 2.34
CA ARG A 182 -10.47 -8.64 2.01
C ARG A 182 -10.39 -7.53 0.96
N GLY A 183 -9.19 -7.18 0.49
CA GLY A 183 -8.97 -6.15 -0.52
C GLY A 183 -8.76 -4.74 0.03
N TYR A 184 -8.56 -4.58 1.34
CA TYR A 184 -8.14 -3.29 1.91
C TYR A 184 -6.69 -3.01 1.55
N LYS A 185 -6.37 -1.77 1.20
CA LYS A 185 -5.04 -1.36 0.76
C LYS A 185 -4.39 -0.47 1.81
N PHE A 186 -3.22 -0.87 2.27
CA PHE A 186 -2.35 -0.07 3.13
C PHE A 186 -1.17 0.39 2.28
N ILE A 187 -0.89 1.68 2.32
CA ILE A 187 0.12 2.28 1.46
C ILE A 187 0.94 3.24 2.32
N ASP A 188 2.25 3.01 2.37
CA ASP A 188 3.19 3.97 2.95
C ASP A 188 3.67 4.88 1.83
N VAL A 189 3.62 6.20 2.07
CA VAL A 189 3.83 7.22 1.04
C VAL A 189 4.66 8.39 1.56
N GLU A 190 5.40 9.02 0.65
CA GLU A 190 6.21 10.23 0.87
C GLU A 190 5.95 11.28 -0.22
N ASP A 191 6.07 12.57 0.12
CA ASP A 191 5.86 13.71 -0.77
C ASP A 191 6.92 14.82 -0.62
#